data_AF-A0A4R5UAV7-F1
#
_entry.id   AF-A0A4R5UAV7-F1
#
_cell.length_a   1.000
_cell.length_b   1.000
_cell.length_c   1.000
_cell.angle_alpha   90.00
_cell.angle_beta   90.00
_cell.angle_gamma   90.00
#
_symmetry.space_group_name_H-M   'P 1'
#
loop_
_entity.id
_entity.type
_entity.pdbx_description
1 polymer ?
#
loop_
_entity_poly.entity_id
_entity_poly.type
_entity_poly.pdbx_seq_one_letter_code
_entity_poly.pdbx_strand_id
1 'polypeptide(L)' 'MLNKVQDWQRTEAEEHFSDLLEGAKSGRVQRIADVDGVFELKFKASKRERAGDVLARGGPGGD' A
#
# COMPACT_ATOMS: atom_id res chain seq x y z
N MET A 1 14.83 -9.24 7.98
CA MET A 1 14.05 -8.91 6.76
C MET A 1 14.58 -7.59 6.25
N LEU A 2 15.30 -7.57 5.12
CA LEU A 2 15.73 -6.31 4.52
C LEU A 2 14.48 -5.59 4.01
N ASN A 3 14.07 -4.48 4.63
CA ASN A 3 13.09 -3.58 4.05
C ASN A 3 13.68 -3.07 2.73
N LYS A 4 13.23 -3.60 1.60
CA LYS A 4 13.65 -3.11 0.28
C LYS A 4 12.99 -1.76 0.07
N VAL A 5 13.78 -0.70 0.16
CA VAL A 5 13.41 0.67 -0.16
C VAL A 5 13.83 0.96 -1.59
N GLN A 6 12.99 1.66 -2.33
CA GLN A 6 13.30 2.18 -3.66
C GLN A 6 13.09 3.69 -3.64
N ASP A 7 14.13 4.43 -3.97
CA ASP A 7 14.15 5.89 -3.95
C ASP A 7 13.89 6.45 -5.35
N TRP A 8 13.11 7.52 -5.42
CA TRP A 8 12.67 8.21 -6.63
C TRP A 8 12.90 9.72 -6.46
N GLN A 9 13.17 10.41 -7.56
CA GLN A 9 12.99 11.87 -7.62
C GLN A 9 11.51 12.18 -7.89
N ARG A 10 11.01 13.33 -7.43
CA ARG A 10 9.59 13.71 -7.61
C ARG A 10 9.13 13.61 -9.07
N THR A 11 9.88 14.21 -9.99
CA THR A 11 9.57 14.17 -11.43
C THR A 11 9.54 12.76 -11.98
N GLU A 12 10.51 11.92 -11.60
CA GLU A 12 10.57 10.52 -12.02
C GLU A 12 9.37 9.71 -11.47
N ALA A 13 8.99 9.94 -10.21
CA ALA A 13 7.82 9.33 -9.59
C ALA A 13 6.51 9.77 -10.24
N GLU A 14 6.41 11.02 -10.70
CA GLU A 14 5.25 11.57 -11.41
C GLU A 14 5.16 10.98 -12.83
N GLU A 15 6.27 10.85 -13.54
CA GLU A 15 6.35 10.25 -14.89
C GLU A 15 6.06 8.73 -14.86
N HIS A 16 6.58 8.02 -13.85
CA HIS A 16 6.47 6.56 -13.70
C HIS A 16 5.56 6.16 -12.54
N PHE A 17 4.47 6.90 -12.34
CA PHE A 17 3.58 6.69 -11.21
C PHE A 17 3.02 5.26 -11.13
N SER A 18 2.77 4.62 -12.28
CA SER A 18 2.33 3.23 -12.35
C SER A 18 3.35 2.25 -11.75
N ASP A 19 4.62 2.34 -12.16
CA ASP A 19 5.70 1.50 -11.64
C ASP A 19 5.91 1.70 -10.14
N LEU A 20 5.78 2.95 -9.69
CA LEU A 20 5.84 3.29 -8.27
C LEU A 20 4.73 2.58 -7.48
N LEU A 21 3.49 2.60 -7.99
CA LEU A 21 2.38 1.87 -7.35
C LEU A 21 2.60 0.35 -7.36
N GLU A 22 3.13 -0.22 -8.44
CA GLU A 22 3.43 -1.65 -8.53
C GLU A 22 4.54 -2.07 -7.55
N GLY A 23 5.59 -1.25 -7.42
CA GLY A 23 6.66 -1.42 -6.45
C GLY A 23 6.11 -1.40 -5.01
N ALA A 24 5.23 -0.44 -4.72
CA ALA A 24 4.55 -0.35 -3.42
C ALA A 24 3.70 -1.60 -3.14
N LYS A 25 2.94 -2.07 -4.13
CA LYS A 25 2.08 -3.27 -4.05
C LYS A 25 2.87 -4.55 -3.85
N SER A 26 4.11 -4.60 -4.35
CA SER A 26 5.06 -5.69 -4.13
C SER A 26 5.70 -5.71 -2.72
N GLY A 27 5.28 -4.79 -1.84
CA GLY A 27 5.77 -4.71 -0.46
C GLY A 27 7.10 -3.97 -0.30
N ARG A 28 7.58 -3.27 -1.35
CA ARG A 28 8.74 -2.37 -1.26
C ARG A 28 8.27 -0.98 -0.89
N VAL A 29 8.98 -0.32 0.02
CA VAL A 29 8.69 1.08 0.36
C VAL A 29 9.20 1.95 -0.78
N GLN A 30 8.35 2.81 -1.33
CA GLN A 30 8.77 3.80 -2.32
C GLN A 30 9.02 5.11 -1.61
N ARG A 31 10.26 5.62 -1.66
CA ARG A 31 10.60 6.94 -1.14
C ARG A 31 10.69 7.92 -2.30
N ILE A 32 9.98 9.04 -2.21
CA ILE A 32 10.02 10.09 -3.23
C ILE A 32 10.66 11.31 -2.61
N ALA A 33 11.86 11.65 -3.05
CA ALA A 33 12.55 12.86 -2.64
C ALA A 33 11.88 14.10 -3.26
N ASP A 34 11.67 15.12 -2.43
CA ASP A 34 11.10 16.42 -2.78
C ASP A 34 11.99 17.54 -2.23
N VAL A 35 11.73 18.80 -2.61
CA VAL A 35 12.56 19.95 -2.19
C VAL A 35 12.66 20.07 -0.68
N ASP A 36 11.57 19.81 0.04
CA ASP A 36 11.48 20.03 1.48
C ASP A 36 11.46 18.74 2.31
N GLY A 37 11.57 17.57 1.67
CA GLY A 37 11.46 16.32 2.40
C GLY A 37 11.36 15.06 1.53
N VAL A 38 10.79 14.01 2.11
CA VAL A 38 10.64 12.70 1.46
C VAL A 38 9.26 12.12 1.74
N PHE A 39 8.53 11.74 0.70
CA PHE A 39 7.31 10.94 0.84
C PHE A 39 7.65 9.47 0.97
N GLU A 40 6.91 8.72 1.79
CA GLU A 40 6.96 7.26 1.84
C GLU A 40 5.62 6.66 1.39
N LEU A 41 5.61 5.98 0.26
CA LEU A 41 4.45 5.23 -0.20
C LEU A 41 4.56 3.76 0.21
N LYS A 42 3.49 3.25 0.82
CA LYS A 42 3.32 1.84 1.22
C LYS A 42 1.93 1.38 0.81
N PHE A 43 1.85 0.25 0.12
CA PHE A 43 0.56 -0.37 -0.16
C PHE A 43 0.06 -1.10 1.08
N LYS A 44 -1.13 -0.73 1.57
CA LYS A 44 -1.85 -1.45 2.61
C LYS A 44 -2.97 -2.26 1.95
N ALA A 45 -2.77 -3.57 1.84
CA ALA A 45 -3.84 -4.44 1.37
C ALA A 45 -4.99 -4.42 2.37
N SER A 46 -6.17 -3.99 1.94
CA SER A 46 -7.39 -4.25 2.70
C SER A 46 -7.63 -5.75 2.69
N LYS A 47 -7.68 -6.40 3.85
CA LYS A 47 -8.26 -7.74 3.95
C LYS A 47 -9.70 -7.62 3.49
N ARG A 48 -10.02 -8.13 2.30
CA ARG A 48 -11.41 -8.43 1.97
C ARG A 48 -11.78 -9.52 2.97
N GLU A 49 -12.56 -9.17 4.01
CA GLU A 49 -13.24 -10.19 4.80
C GLU A 49 -13.95 -11.10 3.79
N ARG A 50 -13.68 -12.41 3.86
CA ARG A 50 -14.41 -13.31 2.97
C ARG A 50 -15.87 -13.20 3.39
N ALA A 51 -16.78 -13.27 2.42
CA ALA A 51 -18.22 -13.26 2.73
C ALA A 51 -18.56 -14.30 3.81
N GLY A 52 -17.84 -15.43 3.84
CA GLY A 52 -17.94 -16.44 4.89
C GLY A 52 -17.57 -15.96 6.31
N ASP A 53 -16.56 -15.09 6.47
CA ASP A 53 -16.18 -14.51 7.77
C ASP A 53 -17.23 -13.50 8.28
N VAL A 54 -17.90 -12.81 7.37
CA VAL A 54 -19.01 -11.89 7.69
C VAL A 54 -20.27 -12.65 8.08
N LEU A 55 -20.62 -13.70 7.34
CA LEU A 55 -21.79 -14.55 7.61
C LEU A 55 -21.61 -15.39 8.90
N ALA A 56 -20.39 -15.81 9.21
CA ALA A 56 -20.07 -16.55 10.43
C ALA A 56 -20.13 -15.69 11.71
N ARG A 57 -20.17 -14.36 11.60
CA ARG A 57 -20.23 -13.44 12.75
C ARG A 57 -21.63 -13.36 13.40
N GLY A 58 -22.60 -14.10 12.86
CA GLY A 58 -23.98 -14.15 13.36
C GLY A 58 -24.76 -12.90 12.97
N GLY A 59 -25.91 -13.10 12.31
CA GLY A 59 -26.84 -12.00 12.04
C GLY A 59 -27.43 -11.41 13.32
N PRO A 60 -27.98 -10.18 13.29
CA PRO A 60 -28.69 -9.59 14.42
C PRO A 60 -29.93 -10.43 14.74
N GLY A 61 -29.80 -11.35 15.68
CA GLY A 61 -30.85 -12.27 16.10
C GLY A 61 -30.42 -13.23 17.21
N GLY A 62 -29.40 -12.87 17.99
CA GLY A 62 -29.13 -13.53 19.27
C GLY A 62 -29.98 -12.85 20.35
N ASP A 63 -31.19 -13.37 20.55
CA ASP A 63 -31.96 -13.23 21.79
C ASP A 63 -31.21 -13.92 22.94
#